data_AF-A0A1F2TC77-F1
#
_entry.id   AF-A0A1F2TC77-F1
#
_cell.length_a   1.000
_cell.length_b   1.000
_cell.length_c   1.000
_cell.angle_alpha   90.00
_cell.angle_beta   90.00
_cell.angle_gamma   90.00
#
_symmetry.space_group_name_H-M   'P 1'
#
loop_
_entity.id
_entity.type
_entity.pdbx_description
1 polymer ?
#
loop_
_entity_poly.entity_id
_entity_poly.type
_entity_poly.pdbx_seq_one_letter_code
_entity_poly.pdbx_strand_id
1 'polypeptide(L)'
;MTVLGLNTMPLRTVYQDRPRMIGVRLTSAGAMRLLGPAVAQFVNGAGDGVEILGTLARRLTDAVEQLAESGNPDSLHRELTTALRNPAGLDLRVEQAASLLHARHLGTRSISTVAREIGISTRQLDRHFDRWFGISPKLLYRLARFRTAFAAGVMGPRGGWAGLAARCGYADQSHLCREFVEFGGGSPEQLRLSMAPAADD
;
A
#
# COMPACT_ATOMS: atom_id res chain seq x y z
N MET A 1 -0.20 17.40 8.86
CA MET A 1 0.21 16.13 8.20
C MET A 1 -0.92 15.13 8.32
N THR A 2 -1.23 14.36 7.28
CA THR A 2 -2.29 13.34 7.31
C THR A 2 -1.69 11.95 7.16
N VAL A 3 -2.12 11.00 8.00
CA VAL A 3 -1.79 9.59 7.84
C VAL A 3 -2.96 8.91 7.14
N LEU A 4 -2.69 8.32 5.97
CA LEU A 4 -3.65 7.50 5.25
C LEU A 4 -3.32 6.04 5.52
N GLY A 5 -4.32 5.25 5.92
CA GLY A 5 -4.11 3.83 6.14
C GLY A 5 -4.21 3.00 4.86
N LEU A 6 -4.37 1.69 5.05
CA LEU A 6 -4.46 0.76 3.93
C LEU A 6 -5.82 0.90 3.25
N ASN A 7 -5.81 1.41 2.02
CA ASN A 7 -7.01 1.51 1.20
C ASN A 7 -7.24 0.22 0.40
N THR A 8 -8.41 -0.37 0.64
CA THR A 8 -9.04 -1.49 -0.08
C THR A 8 -10.15 -1.03 -1.01
N MET A 9 -10.31 0.29 -1.14
CA MET A 9 -11.23 0.94 -2.06
C MET A 9 -10.62 2.27 -2.52
N PRO A 10 -11.14 2.90 -3.58
CA PRO A 10 -10.65 4.18 -4.05
C PRO A 10 -10.81 5.26 -2.98
N LEU A 11 -9.77 6.07 -2.78
CA LEU A 11 -9.83 7.29 -1.98
C LEU A 11 -9.88 8.49 -2.92
N ARG A 12 -10.92 9.32 -2.79
CA ARG A 12 -11.03 10.59 -3.52
C ARG A 12 -10.68 11.73 -2.58
N THR A 13 -9.62 12.46 -2.92
CA THR A 13 -9.24 13.69 -2.22
C THR A 13 -9.54 14.88 -3.11
N VAL A 14 -10.18 15.91 -2.55
CA VAL A 14 -10.48 17.16 -3.24
C VAL A 14 -9.67 18.26 -2.57
N TYR A 15 -8.94 19.03 -3.37
CA TYR A 15 -8.15 20.17 -2.92
C TYR A 15 -8.82 21.45 -3.44
N GLN A 16 -8.87 22.49 -2.61
CA GLN A 16 -9.42 23.79 -3.02
C GLN A 16 -8.47 24.52 -3.97
N ASP A 17 -7.17 24.43 -3.71
CA ASP A 17 -6.10 24.98 -4.53
C ASP A 17 -5.16 23.88 -5.03
N ARG A 18 -4.18 24.22 -5.88
CA ARG A 18 -3.12 23.28 -6.32
C ARG A 18 -2.21 22.95 -5.12
N PRO A 19 -2.28 21.74 -4.53
CA PRO A 19 -1.49 21.43 -3.36
C PRO A 19 -0.02 21.18 -3.76
N ARG A 20 0.91 21.65 -2.93
CA ARG A 20 2.27 21.09 -2.89
C ARG A 20 2.27 20.01 -1.82
N MET A 21 2.53 18.76 -2.21
CA MET A 21 2.50 17.63 -1.28
C MET A 21 3.74 16.76 -1.42
N ILE A 22 4.16 16.19 -0.29
CA ILE A 22 5.13 15.11 -0.23
C ILE A 22 4.42 13.88 0.29
N GLY A 23 4.38 12.83 -0.53
CA GLY A 23 3.82 11.54 -0.16
C GLY A 23 4.92 10.57 0.25
N VAL A 24 4.89 10.07 1.48
CA VAL A 24 5.74 8.97 1.93
C VAL A 24 4.90 7.70 1.99
N ARG A 25 5.20 6.73 1.12
CA ARG A 25 4.52 5.44 1.12
C ARG A 25 5.35 4.40 1.87
N LEU A 26 4.74 3.82 2.90
CA LEU A 26 5.36 2.76 3.69
C LEU A 26 5.00 1.38 3.11
N THR A 27 5.93 0.44 3.24
CA THR A 27 5.58 -0.98 3.11
C THR A 27 4.72 -1.40 4.30
N SER A 28 4.02 -2.54 4.17
CA SER A 28 3.30 -3.17 5.29
C SER A 28 4.18 -3.30 6.55
N ALA A 29 5.43 -3.71 6.37
CA ALA A 29 6.40 -3.83 7.44
C ALA A 29 6.79 -2.48 8.06
N GLY A 30 6.99 -1.45 7.23
CA GLY A 30 7.29 -0.10 7.71
C GLY A 30 6.13 0.53 8.48
N ALA A 31 4.89 0.34 8.00
CA ALA A 31 3.68 0.81 8.68
C ALA A 31 3.53 0.16 10.06
N MET A 32 3.71 -1.16 10.17
CA MET A 32 3.63 -1.85 11.47
C MET A 32 4.75 -1.44 12.43
N ARG A 33 5.96 -1.16 11.94
CA ARG A 33 7.05 -0.63 12.80
C ARG A 33 6.75 0.76 13.35
N LEU A 34 6.02 1.59 12.61
CA LEU A 34 5.69 2.96 13.02
C LEU A 34 4.40 3.06 13.83
N LEU A 35 3.40 2.24 13.52
CA LEU A 35 2.05 2.35 14.06
C LEU A 35 1.63 1.14 14.91
N GLY A 36 2.43 0.07 14.93
CA GLY A 36 2.10 -1.16 15.64
C GLY A 36 0.76 -1.78 15.18
N PRO A 37 -0.03 -2.38 16.10
CA PRO A 37 -1.36 -2.91 15.78
C PRO A 37 -2.37 -1.84 15.35
N ALA A 38 -2.11 -0.55 15.61
CA ALA A 38 -3.04 0.51 15.25
C ALA A 38 -3.22 0.64 13.72
N VAL A 39 -2.32 0.08 12.91
CA VAL A 39 -2.47 -0.01 11.44
C VAL A 39 -3.85 -0.54 11.05
N ALA A 40 -4.36 -1.55 11.77
CA ALA A 40 -5.65 -2.17 11.52
C ALA A 40 -6.83 -1.19 11.65
N GLN A 41 -6.70 -0.15 12.48
CA GLN A 41 -7.74 0.85 12.71
C GLN A 41 -7.88 1.85 11.57
N PHE A 42 -6.87 1.94 10.69
CA PHE A 42 -6.84 2.90 9.58
C PHE A 42 -7.21 2.28 8.24
N VAL A 43 -7.73 1.05 8.18
CA VAL A 43 -8.21 0.46 6.91
C VAL A 43 -9.30 1.34 6.32
N ASN A 44 -9.11 1.80 5.07
CA ASN A 44 -9.96 2.80 4.40
C ASN A 44 -10.14 4.11 5.18
N GLY A 45 -9.25 4.41 6.12
CA GLY A 45 -9.33 5.54 7.02
C GLY A 45 -8.16 6.52 6.85
N ALA A 46 -8.35 7.69 7.46
CA ALA A 46 -7.34 8.73 7.59
C ALA A 46 -7.36 9.28 9.01
N GLY A 47 -6.24 9.83 9.46
CA GLY A 47 -6.18 10.52 10.75
C GLY A 47 -5.11 11.60 10.81
N ASP A 48 -5.16 12.40 11.88
CA ASP A 48 -4.21 13.46 12.13
C ASP A 48 -2.84 12.86 12.46
N GLY A 49 -1.82 13.26 11.69
CA GLY A 49 -0.48 12.73 11.85
C GLY A 49 0.18 13.11 13.18
N VAL A 50 -0.18 14.24 13.79
CA VAL A 50 0.32 14.67 15.10
C VAL A 50 -0.26 13.82 16.21
N GLU A 51 -1.55 13.51 16.15
CA GLU A 51 -2.20 12.60 17.12
C GLU A 51 -1.62 11.18 17.03
N ILE A 52 -1.32 10.72 15.81
CA ILE A 52 -0.87 9.35 15.56
C ILE A 52 0.63 9.16 15.80
N LEU A 53 1.47 10.07 15.30
CA LEU A 53 2.93 9.92 15.30
C LEU A 53 3.61 10.79 16.37
N GLY A 54 2.88 11.66 17.06
CA GLY A 54 3.37 12.45 18.18
C GLY A 54 4.61 13.27 17.84
N THR A 55 5.72 13.03 18.55
CA THR A 55 6.98 13.76 18.33
C THR A 55 7.57 13.54 16.94
N LEU A 56 7.38 12.35 16.35
CA LEU A 56 7.83 12.08 14.98
C LEU A 56 7.10 12.94 13.97
N ALA A 57 5.81 13.25 14.20
CA ALA A 57 5.05 14.12 13.31
C ALA A 57 5.66 15.51 13.17
N ARG A 58 6.11 16.08 14.28
CA ARG A 58 6.78 17.39 14.31
C ARG A 58 8.11 17.34 13.58
N ARG A 59 8.95 16.35 13.89
CA ARG A 59 10.25 16.18 13.20
C ARG A 59 10.10 15.98 11.69
N LEU A 60 9.09 15.23 11.25
CA LEU A 60 8.80 15.06 9.82
C LEU A 60 8.28 16.35 9.17
N THR A 61 7.51 17.16 9.91
CA THR A 61 7.04 18.46 9.43
C THR A 61 8.22 19.42 9.25
N ASP A 62 9.08 19.55 10.26
CA ASP A 62 10.30 20.36 10.20
C ASP A 62 11.22 19.92 9.04
N ALA A 63 11.36 18.60 8.84
CA ALA A 63 12.16 18.05 7.75
C ALA A 63 11.56 18.32 6.35
N VAL A 64 10.23 18.40 6.24
CA VAL A 64 9.53 18.77 5.00
C VAL A 64 9.73 20.26 4.69
N GLU A 65 9.70 21.12 5.70
CA GLU A 65 9.98 22.55 5.57
C GLU A 65 11.42 22.77 5.08
N GLN A 66 12.40 22.11 5.71
CA GLN A 66 13.80 22.16 5.28
C GLN A 66 14.00 21.66 3.84
N LEU A 67 13.28 20.61 3.44
CA LEU A 67 13.30 20.12 2.06
C LEU A 67 12.70 21.16 1.10
N ALA A 68 11.64 21.87 1.49
CA ALA A 68 11.05 22.92 0.66
C ALA A 68 12.00 24.12 0.46
N GLU A 69 12.83 24.43 1.46
CA GLU A 69 13.80 25.52 1.43
C GLU A 69 15.10 25.15 0.70
N SER A 70 15.67 23.98 1.01
CA SER A 70 17.00 23.58 0.55
C SER A 70 17.00 22.67 -0.68
N GLY A 71 15.86 22.03 -1.00
CA GLY A 71 15.79 20.96 -1.99
C GLY A 71 16.47 19.65 -1.58
N ASN A 72 17.04 19.56 -0.37
CA ASN A 72 17.75 18.38 0.11
C ASN A 72 16.83 17.45 0.94
N PRO A 73 16.63 16.18 0.53
CA PRO A 73 15.77 15.24 1.25
C PRO A 73 16.43 14.55 2.47
N ASP A 74 17.71 14.81 2.76
CA ASP A 74 18.49 14.08 3.77
C ASP A 74 17.89 14.12 5.17
N SER A 75 17.35 15.28 5.58
CA SER A 75 16.69 15.45 6.88
C SER A 75 15.47 14.54 6.99
N LEU A 76 14.61 14.53 5.97
CA LEU A 76 13.44 13.68 5.89
C LEU A 76 13.81 12.19 5.85
N HIS A 77 14.81 11.83 5.06
CA HIS A 77 15.32 10.46 4.97
C HIS A 77 15.85 9.96 6.33
N ARG A 78 16.58 10.80 7.06
CA ARG A 78 17.15 10.48 8.37
C ARG A 78 16.06 10.23 9.41
N GLU A 79 15.05 11.11 9.47
CA GLU A 79 13.95 10.98 10.42
C GLU A 79 13.15 9.68 10.18
N LEU A 80 12.80 9.41 8.91
CA LEU A 80 12.09 8.18 8.54
C LEU A 80 12.92 6.93 8.86
N THR A 81 14.21 6.93 8.50
CA THR A 81 15.08 5.77 8.72
C THR A 81 15.30 5.53 10.22
N THR A 82 15.45 6.59 11.02
CA THR A 82 15.59 6.48 12.47
C THR A 82 14.31 5.93 13.09
N ALA A 83 13.15 6.42 12.68
CA ALA A 83 11.86 5.94 13.18
C ALA A 83 11.62 4.45 12.83
N LEU A 84 12.04 4.01 11.65
CA LEU A 84 11.91 2.63 11.19
C LEU A 84 12.91 1.65 11.83
N ARG A 85 13.95 2.14 12.52
CA ARG A 85 14.89 1.29 13.28
C ARG A 85 14.32 0.81 14.61
N ASN A 86 13.20 1.38 15.07
CA ASN A 86 12.58 0.95 16.32
C ASN A 86 12.00 -0.48 16.14
N PRO A 87 12.47 -1.48 16.90
CA PRO A 87 11.98 -2.85 16.80
C PRO A 87 10.59 -3.06 17.43
N ALA A 88 9.99 -2.01 18.00
CA ALA A 88 8.75 -2.14 18.75
C ALA A 88 7.60 -2.70 17.88
N GLY A 89 7.16 -3.90 18.26
CA GLY A 89 5.82 -4.37 17.95
C GLY A 89 5.60 -4.89 16.53
N LEU A 90 6.55 -5.59 15.92
CA LEU A 90 6.24 -6.38 14.71
C LEU A 90 6.37 -7.87 15.00
N ASP A 91 5.25 -8.60 14.83
CA ASP A 91 5.29 -10.06 14.76
C ASP A 91 6.02 -10.48 13.47
N LEU A 92 7.23 -11.03 13.62
CA LEU A 92 8.08 -11.45 12.51
C LEU A 92 7.38 -12.45 11.58
N ARG A 93 6.46 -13.28 12.09
CA ARG A 93 5.68 -14.20 11.25
C ARG A 93 4.73 -13.45 10.34
N VAL A 94 4.15 -12.36 10.83
CA VAL A 94 3.24 -11.49 10.07
C VAL A 94 4.01 -10.72 9.00
N GLU A 95 5.20 -10.21 9.34
CA GLU A 95 6.09 -9.58 8.36
C GLU A 95 6.48 -10.56 7.24
N GLN A 96 6.93 -11.76 7.61
CA GLN A 96 7.29 -12.81 6.66
C GLN A 96 6.10 -13.20 5.78
N ALA A 97 4.93 -13.44 6.38
CA ALA A 97 3.72 -13.76 5.64
C ALA A 97 3.31 -12.64 4.65
N ALA A 98 3.32 -11.38 5.09
CA ALA A 98 3.01 -10.24 4.22
C ALA A 98 4.03 -10.09 3.08
N SER A 99 5.31 -10.35 3.36
CA SER A 99 6.40 -10.38 2.37
C SER A 99 6.21 -11.51 1.34
N LEU A 100 5.75 -12.68 1.78
CA LEU A 100 5.45 -13.83 0.91
C LEU A 100 4.18 -13.63 0.06
N LEU A 101 3.26 -12.77 0.49
CA LEU A 101 2.06 -12.36 -0.27
C LEU A 101 2.31 -11.13 -1.16
N HIS A 102 3.55 -10.65 -1.24
CA HIS A 102 3.91 -9.47 -2.02
C HIS A 102 3.94 -9.74 -3.54
N ALA A 103 3.96 -8.66 -4.32
CA ALA A 103 3.91 -8.64 -5.79
C ALA A 103 4.84 -9.64 -6.49
N ARG A 104 6.06 -9.81 -5.98
CA ARG A 104 7.08 -10.71 -6.55
C ARG A 104 6.74 -12.21 -6.47
N HIS A 105 5.71 -12.58 -5.71
CA HIS A 105 5.29 -13.98 -5.51
C HIS A 105 3.88 -14.26 -6.03
N LEU A 106 3.24 -13.29 -6.70
CA LEU A 106 1.89 -13.45 -7.23
C LEU A 106 1.80 -14.63 -8.20
N GLY A 107 0.70 -15.38 -8.12
CA GLY A 107 0.45 -16.55 -8.96
C GLY A 107 1.20 -17.83 -8.58
N THR A 108 2.18 -17.74 -7.67
CA THR A 108 3.04 -18.89 -7.31
C THR A 108 2.72 -19.54 -5.97
N ARG A 109 1.95 -18.86 -5.11
CA ARG A 109 1.71 -19.28 -3.72
C ARG A 109 0.25 -19.12 -3.34
N SER A 110 -0.32 -20.15 -2.72
CA SER A 110 -1.60 -20.07 -2.04
C SER A 110 -1.43 -19.65 -0.57
N ILE A 111 -2.49 -19.13 0.03
CA ILE A 111 -2.51 -18.72 1.44
C ILE A 111 -2.14 -19.91 2.36
N SER A 112 -2.60 -21.12 2.03
CA SER A 112 -2.26 -22.34 2.77
C SER A 112 -0.78 -22.67 2.71
N THR A 113 -0.12 -22.45 1.56
CA THR A 113 1.33 -22.64 1.44
C THR A 113 2.08 -21.60 2.27
N VAL A 114 1.65 -20.34 2.26
CA VAL A 114 2.25 -19.30 3.11
C VAL A 114 2.10 -19.63 4.60
N ALA A 115 0.91 -20.04 5.04
CA ALA A 115 0.66 -20.43 6.43
C ALA A 115 1.57 -21.61 6.86
N ARG A 116 1.68 -22.63 6.01
CA ARG A 116 2.56 -23.78 6.24
C ARG A 116 4.03 -23.38 6.33
N GLU A 117 4.51 -22.48 5.46
CA GLU A 117 5.91 -22.04 5.43
C GLU A 117 6.33 -21.28 6.70
N ILE A 118 5.43 -20.48 7.26
CA ILE A 118 5.68 -19.76 8.52
C ILE A 118 5.32 -20.58 9.77
N GLY A 119 4.90 -21.84 9.60
CA GLY A 119 4.64 -22.79 10.67
C GLY A 119 3.34 -22.58 11.46
N ILE A 120 2.29 -22.03 10.83
CA ILE A 120 0.98 -21.82 11.48
C ILE A 120 -0.19 -22.32 10.62
N SER A 121 -1.35 -22.53 11.24
CA SER A 121 -2.60 -22.81 10.52
C SER A 121 -3.10 -21.58 9.76
N THR A 122 -3.90 -21.79 8.71
CA THR A 122 -4.57 -20.69 7.99
C THR A 122 -5.45 -19.86 8.92
N ARG A 123 -6.13 -20.49 9.88
CA ARG A 123 -6.93 -19.78 10.90
C ARG A 123 -6.08 -18.90 11.82
N GLN A 124 -4.88 -19.34 12.19
CA GLN A 124 -3.94 -18.49 12.94
C GLN A 124 -3.50 -17.31 12.06
N LEU A 125 -3.13 -17.58 10.80
CA LEU A 125 -2.72 -16.55 9.85
C LEU A 125 -3.81 -15.47 9.68
N ASP A 126 -5.07 -15.88 9.50
CA ASP A 126 -6.21 -14.95 9.41
C ASP A 126 -6.33 -14.06 10.66
N ARG A 127 -6.24 -14.64 11.87
CA ARG A 127 -6.29 -13.86 13.13
C ARG A 127 -5.12 -12.89 13.27
N HIS A 128 -3.92 -13.30 12.86
CA HIS A 128 -2.76 -12.41 12.88
C HIS A 128 -2.96 -11.25 11.91
N PHE A 129 -3.44 -11.51 10.70
CA PHE A 129 -3.68 -10.49 9.70
C PHE A 129 -4.80 -9.52 10.09
N ASP A 130 -5.88 -10.04 10.66
CA ASP A 130 -6.95 -9.22 11.24
C ASP A 130 -6.41 -8.29 12.32
N ARG A 131 -5.63 -8.82 13.27
CA ARG A 131 -5.04 -8.02 14.36
C ARG A 131 -4.07 -6.94 13.88
N TRP A 132 -3.24 -7.23 12.89
CA TRP A 132 -2.12 -6.37 12.50
C TRP A 132 -2.39 -5.50 11.28
N PHE A 133 -3.23 -5.95 10.36
CA PHE A 133 -3.59 -5.24 9.13
C PHE A 133 -5.06 -4.83 9.05
N GLY A 134 -5.93 -5.40 9.90
CA GLY A 134 -7.39 -5.17 9.82
C GLY A 134 -8.03 -5.81 8.59
N ILE A 135 -7.32 -6.68 7.87
CA ILE A 135 -7.79 -7.33 6.65
C ILE A 135 -7.30 -8.77 6.57
N SER A 136 -8.00 -9.62 5.81
CA SER A 136 -7.56 -11.00 5.59
C SER A 136 -6.28 -11.11 4.72
N PRO A 137 -5.50 -12.19 4.84
CA PRO A 137 -4.40 -12.51 3.93
C PRO A 137 -4.84 -12.58 2.47
N LYS A 138 -6.05 -13.09 2.24
CA LYS A 138 -6.66 -13.15 0.89
C LYS A 138 -6.86 -11.77 0.31
N LEU A 139 -7.37 -10.83 1.10
CA LEU A 139 -7.59 -9.46 0.64
C LEU A 139 -6.25 -8.75 0.37
N LEU A 140 -5.24 -8.92 1.23
CA LEU A 140 -3.92 -8.35 0.98
C LEU A 140 -3.31 -8.89 -0.33
N TYR A 141 -3.43 -10.19 -0.59
CA TYR A 141 -2.96 -10.81 -1.83
C TYR A 141 -3.65 -10.23 -3.06
N ARG A 142 -4.99 -10.11 -3.03
CA ARG A 142 -5.78 -9.50 -4.11
C ARG A 142 -5.37 -8.04 -4.35
N LEU A 143 -5.15 -7.28 -3.29
CA LEU A 143 -4.71 -5.89 -3.37
C LEU A 143 -3.29 -5.75 -3.93
N ALA A 144 -2.36 -6.61 -3.52
CA ALA A 144 -1.01 -6.67 -4.09
C ALA A 144 -1.08 -6.97 -5.59
N ARG A 145 -1.90 -7.94 -5.98
CA ARG A 145 -2.15 -8.30 -7.39
C ARG A 145 -2.69 -7.15 -8.21
N PHE A 146 -3.75 -6.50 -7.72
CA PHE A 146 -4.32 -5.32 -8.35
C PHE A 146 -3.28 -4.21 -8.51
N ARG A 147 -2.52 -3.88 -7.45
CA ARG A 147 -1.49 -2.83 -7.50
C ARG A 147 -0.40 -3.13 -8.53
N THR A 148 0.00 -4.39 -8.67
CA THR A 148 0.95 -4.83 -9.71
C THR A 148 0.37 -4.66 -11.11
N ALA A 149 -0.86 -5.12 -11.34
CA ALA A 149 -1.52 -4.97 -12.64
C ALA A 149 -1.77 -3.49 -12.99
N PHE A 150 -2.16 -2.68 -12.01
CA PHE A 150 -2.36 -1.24 -12.17
C PHE A 150 -1.05 -0.55 -12.58
N ALA A 151 0.04 -0.78 -11.85
CA ALA A 151 1.34 -0.20 -12.18
C ALA A 151 1.81 -0.61 -13.59
N ALA A 152 1.60 -1.86 -13.99
CA ALA A 152 2.05 -2.37 -15.28
C ALA A 152 1.16 -1.95 -16.47
N GLY A 153 -0.16 -1.87 -16.28
CA GLY A 153 -1.11 -1.64 -17.39
C GLY A 153 -1.68 -0.23 -17.49
N VAL A 154 -1.75 0.49 -16.36
CA VAL A 154 -2.30 1.86 -16.30
C VAL A 154 -1.18 2.89 -16.36
N MET A 155 -0.15 2.71 -15.52
CA MET A 155 1.02 3.61 -15.48
C MET A 155 2.15 3.19 -16.41
N GLY A 156 2.11 1.93 -16.88
CA GLY A 156 3.12 1.35 -17.75
C GLY A 156 2.81 1.50 -19.24
N PRO A 157 3.68 0.99 -20.12
CA PRO A 157 3.47 1.02 -21.56
C PRO A 157 2.21 0.26 -21.98
N ARG A 158 1.62 0.67 -23.12
CA ARG A 158 0.42 0.02 -23.65
C ARG A 158 0.68 -1.46 -23.95
N GLY A 159 -0.22 -2.30 -23.48
CA GLY A 159 -0.21 -3.74 -23.75
C GLY A 159 -1.61 -4.33 -23.65
N GLY A 160 -1.76 -5.60 -24.03
CA GLY A 160 -3.04 -6.31 -23.97
C GLY A 160 -3.42 -6.69 -22.52
N TRP A 161 -4.64 -6.34 -22.11
CA TRP A 161 -5.18 -6.66 -20.78
C TRP A 161 -5.24 -8.16 -20.49
N ALA A 162 -5.55 -8.99 -21.49
CA ALA A 162 -5.56 -10.45 -21.34
C ALA A 162 -4.16 -11.01 -21.01
N GLY A 163 -3.12 -10.53 -21.70
CA GLY A 163 -1.74 -10.93 -21.41
C GLY A 163 -1.26 -10.46 -20.04
N LEU A 164 -1.67 -9.25 -19.63
CA LEU A 164 -1.39 -8.75 -18.28
C LEU A 164 -2.11 -9.57 -17.21
N ALA A 165 -3.37 -9.95 -17.45
CA ALA A 165 -4.14 -10.79 -16.55
C ALA A 165 -3.39 -12.10 -16.24
N ALA A 166 -2.93 -12.81 -17.28
CA ALA A 166 -2.15 -14.03 -17.12
C ALA A 166 -0.86 -13.80 -16.30
N ARG A 167 -0.07 -12.76 -16.63
CA ARG A 167 1.19 -12.46 -15.91
C ARG A 167 0.98 -12.08 -14.45
N CYS A 168 -0.14 -11.45 -14.11
CA CYS A 168 -0.47 -11.05 -12.74
C CYS A 168 -1.22 -12.15 -11.97
N GLY A 169 -1.43 -13.34 -12.53
CA GLY A 169 -2.12 -14.44 -11.84
C GLY A 169 -3.63 -14.24 -11.71
N TYR A 170 -4.24 -13.59 -12.71
CA TYR A 170 -5.69 -13.62 -12.92
C TYR A 170 -6.07 -14.82 -13.78
N ALA A 171 -7.29 -15.31 -13.60
CA ALA A 171 -7.82 -16.41 -14.41
C ALA A 171 -8.06 -15.96 -15.87
N ASP A 172 -8.53 -14.72 -16.04
CA ASP A 172 -8.84 -14.12 -17.32
C ASP A 172 -8.92 -12.58 -17.18
N GLN A 173 -9.13 -11.89 -18.29
CA GLN A 173 -9.31 -10.43 -18.31
C GLN A 173 -10.55 -9.98 -17.53
N SER A 174 -11.64 -10.75 -17.52
CA SER A 174 -12.87 -10.40 -16.80
C SER A 174 -12.69 -10.41 -15.28
N HIS A 175 -11.89 -11.33 -14.75
CA HIS A 175 -11.45 -11.35 -13.35
C HIS A 175 -10.58 -10.12 -13.05
N LEU A 176 -9.63 -9.77 -13.92
CA LEU A 176 -8.84 -8.55 -13.77
C LEU A 176 -9.75 -7.31 -13.73
N CYS A 177 -10.66 -7.16 -14.69
CA CYS A 177 -11.56 -6.01 -14.76
C CYS A 177 -12.42 -5.87 -13.49
N ARG A 178 -12.92 -6.98 -12.93
CA ARG A 178 -13.69 -6.97 -11.67
C ARG A 178 -12.89 -6.40 -10.51
N GLU A 179 -11.62 -6.80 -10.34
CA GLU A 179 -10.78 -6.24 -9.27
C GLU A 179 -10.39 -4.78 -9.52
N PHE A 180 -10.26 -4.36 -10.77
CA PHE A 180 -10.04 -2.95 -11.10
C PHE A 180 -11.22 -2.07 -10.71
N VAL A 181 -12.44 -2.54 -10.95
CA VAL A 181 -13.65 -1.84 -10.51
C VAL A 181 -13.72 -1.80 -8.99
N GLU A 182 -13.48 -2.92 -8.32
CA GLU A 182 -13.54 -3.02 -6.86
C GLU A 182 -12.51 -2.12 -6.16
N PHE A 183 -11.23 -2.20 -6.55
CA PHE A 183 -10.15 -1.51 -5.84
C PHE A 183 -9.79 -0.15 -6.43
N GLY A 184 -9.98 0.02 -7.73
CA GLY A 184 -9.64 1.23 -8.48
C GLY A 184 -10.83 2.12 -8.81
N GLY A 185 -12.07 1.63 -8.68
CA GLY A 185 -13.28 2.43 -8.92
C GLY A 185 -13.65 2.59 -10.39
N GLY A 186 -12.97 1.88 -11.29
CA GLY A 186 -13.21 1.96 -12.72
C GLY A 186 -12.57 0.79 -13.48
N SER A 187 -12.97 0.60 -14.73
CA SER A 187 -12.32 -0.37 -15.59
C SER A 187 -10.85 0.02 -15.86
N PRO A 188 -9.99 -0.94 -16.25
CA PRO A 188 -8.59 -0.64 -16.56
C PRO A 188 -8.40 0.47 -17.58
N GLU A 189 -9.27 0.52 -18.60
CA GLU A 189 -9.21 1.54 -19.65
C GLU A 189 -9.64 2.93 -19.13
N GLN A 190 -10.73 3.00 -18.37
CA GLN A 190 -11.19 4.27 -17.77
C GLN A 190 -10.13 4.86 -16.86
N LEU A 191 -9.51 4.03 -16.01
CA LEU A 191 -8.46 4.49 -15.09
C LEU A 191 -7.23 4.97 -15.84
N ARG A 192 -6.84 4.29 -16.92
CA ARG A 192 -5.73 4.71 -17.78
C ARG A 192 -6.00 6.05 -18.44
N LEU A 193 -7.20 6.27 -18.96
CA LEU A 193 -7.59 7.55 -19.55
C LEU A 193 -7.60 8.67 -18.50
N SER A 194 -8.06 8.38 -17.28
CA SER A 194 -8.08 9.37 -16.18
C SER A 194 -6.70 9.77 -15.65
N MET A 195 -5.68 8.94 -15.89
CA MET A 195 -4.30 9.16 -15.43
C MET A 195 -3.36 9.63 -16.55
N ALA A 196 -3.83 9.66 -17.80
CA ALA A 196 -3.06 10.27 -18.86
C ALA A 196 -2.80 11.74 -18.48
N PRO A 197 -1.59 12.27 -18.67
CA PRO A 197 -1.37 13.70 -18.49
C PRO A 197 -2.41 14.44 -19.34
N ALA A 198 -3.01 15.50 -18.77
CA ALA A 198 -3.82 16.41 -19.57
C ALA A 198 -2.98 16.76 -20.80
N ALA A 199 -3.54 16.57 -22.00
CA ALA A 199 -2.88 17.04 -23.19
C ALA A 199 -2.62 18.53 -22.99
N ASP A 200 -1.35 18.94 -23.06
CA ASP A 200 -1.00 20.35 -23.10
C ASP A 200 -1.65 20.92 -24.38
N ASP A 201 -2.68 21.76 -24.21
CA ASP A 201 -3.20 22.68 -25.23
C ASP A 201 -2.42 24.00 -25.17
#